data_AF-A0A183I268-F1
#
_entry.id   AF-A0A183I268-F1
#
_cell.length_a   1.000
_cell.length_b   1.000
_cell.length_c   1.000
_cell.angle_alpha   90.00
_cell.angle_beta   90.00
_cell.angle_gamma   90.00
#
_symmetry.space_group_name_H-M   'P 1'
#
loop_
_entity.id
_entity.type
_entity.pdbx_description
1 polymer ?
#
loop_
_entity_poly.entity_id
_entity_poly.type
_entity_poly.pdbx_seq_one_letter_code
_entity_poly.pdbx_strand_id
1 'polypeptide(L)'
;IPVLQKFEGKFYSSTRSQGGGPRRIGSGLRRITLDWDKPWIPVTKLGRLVKDGRVATIEEIYHRSIPVLEYQIVDLLVPNLKEQVLKILPVQKEVRSGLRTRFRAFVAIGDRNGHVGLGMQCAKRVSTAIRRAIYRAKTAVVPVRRAYWHIFLTSKDCE
;
A
#
# COMPACT_ATOMS: atom_id res chain seq x y z
N ILE A 1 4.22 -18.66 28.04
CA ILE A 1 2.87 -18.21 28.48
C ILE A 1 2.99 -17.94 29.99
N PRO A 2 2.56 -16.80 30.58
CA PRO A 2 1.73 -15.70 30.05
C PRO A 2 2.32 -14.29 30.28
N VAL A 3 2.06 -13.34 29.36
CA VAL A 3 1.83 -11.91 29.71
C VAL A 3 0.78 -11.38 28.74
N LEU A 4 -0.49 -11.71 29.03
CA LEU A 4 -1.65 -11.11 28.38
C LEU A 4 -2.03 -9.86 29.18
N GLN A 5 -1.56 -8.70 28.74
CA GLN A 5 -2.00 -7.43 29.28
C GLN A 5 -3.31 -7.04 28.58
N LYS A 6 -4.41 -7.13 29.34
CA LYS A 6 -5.76 -6.71 28.94
C LYS A 6 -5.75 -5.23 28.55
N PHE A 7 -6.18 -4.92 27.32
CA PHE A 7 -6.60 -3.58 26.94
C PHE A 7 -8.13 -3.51 27.02
N GLU A 8 -8.64 -3.09 28.18
CA GLU A 8 -10.04 -2.69 28.33
C GLU A 8 -10.17 -1.20 27.92
N GLY A 9 -10.62 -0.96 26.70
CA GLY A 9 -11.02 0.37 26.22
C GLY A 9 -12.54 0.40 26.04
N LYS A 10 -13.24 1.08 26.95
CA LYS A 10 -14.70 1.29 26.91
C LYS A 10 -15.10 2.11 25.67
N PHE A 11 -16.01 1.56 24.89
CA PHE A 11 -16.76 2.28 23.86
C PHE A 11 -17.70 3.30 24.53
N TYR A 12 -17.53 4.59 24.23
CA TYR A 12 -18.55 5.61 24.51
C TYR A 12 -19.05 6.19 23.18
N SER A 13 -20.26 5.81 22.80
CA SER A 13 -21.03 6.46 21.74
C SER A 13 -21.60 7.78 22.25
N SER A 14 -20.87 8.88 22.05
CA SER A 14 -21.41 10.23 22.24
C SER A 14 -22.16 10.66 20.97
N THR A 15 -23.45 10.38 20.92
CA THR A 15 -24.39 11.09 20.03
C THR A 15 -24.49 12.54 20.46
N ARG A 16 -23.80 13.45 19.77
CA ARG A 16 -24.03 14.89 19.88
C ARG A 16 -24.42 15.44 18.52
N SER A 17 -25.72 15.45 18.26
CA SER A 17 -26.34 16.31 17.26
C SER A 17 -26.34 17.74 17.77
N GLN A 18 -25.69 18.67 17.07
CA GLN A 18 -26.07 20.09 16.99
C GLN A 18 -25.14 20.86 16.03
N GLY A 19 -25.74 21.64 15.12
CA GLY A 19 -25.09 22.83 14.55
C GLY A 19 -24.52 22.69 13.14
N GLY A 20 -25.36 22.89 12.13
CA GLY A 20 -24.92 23.22 10.78
C GLY A 20 -24.33 24.63 10.73
N GLY A 21 -23.08 24.73 10.30
CA GLY A 21 -22.45 25.96 9.82
C GLY A 21 -21.80 25.70 8.47
N PRO A 22 -21.76 26.68 7.55
CA PRO A 22 -21.11 26.49 6.26
C PRO A 22 -19.63 26.20 6.51
N ARG A 23 -19.20 24.96 6.21
CA ARG A 23 -17.78 24.60 6.22
C ARG A 23 -17.10 25.51 5.21
N ARG A 24 -16.48 26.58 5.69
CA ARG A 24 -15.56 27.39 4.89
C ARG A 24 -14.63 26.38 4.23
N ILE A 25 -14.67 26.33 2.89
CA ILE A 25 -13.72 25.59 2.07
C ILE A 25 -12.40 26.30 2.31
N GLY A 26 -11.74 25.94 3.41
CA GLY A 26 -10.41 26.37 3.75
C GLY A 26 -9.54 25.95 2.58
N SER A 27 -9.00 26.95 1.90
CA SER A 27 -7.91 26.87 0.95
C SER A 27 -6.75 26.11 1.61
N GLY A 28 -6.79 24.80 1.49
CA GLY A 28 -5.87 23.91 2.19
C GLY A 28 -5.77 22.57 1.50
N LEU A 29 -6.11 22.49 0.21
CA LEU A 29 -5.57 21.42 -0.62
C LEU A 29 -4.08 21.72 -0.73
N ARG A 30 -3.31 21.25 0.26
CA ARG A 30 -1.85 21.20 0.18
C ARG A 30 -1.57 20.59 -1.17
N ARG A 31 -1.12 21.42 -2.11
CA ARG A 31 -0.40 20.97 -3.29
C ARG A 31 0.66 20.06 -2.68
N ILE A 32 0.52 18.75 -2.86
CA ILE A 32 1.56 17.82 -2.45
C ILE A 32 2.70 18.13 -3.41
N THR A 33 3.51 19.13 -3.03
CA THR A 33 4.83 19.34 -3.59
C THR A 33 5.57 18.07 -3.26
N LEU A 34 5.82 17.27 -4.30
CA LEU A 34 6.57 16.03 -4.19
C LEU A 34 8.03 16.45 -4.05
N ASP A 35 8.39 16.85 -2.83
CA ASP A 35 9.75 17.20 -2.45
C ASP A 35 10.51 15.86 -2.32
N TRP A 36 11.27 15.51 -3.36
CA TRP A 36 11.99 14.23 -3.44
C TRP A 36 13.16 14.13 -2.45
N ASP A 37 13.67 15.27 -2.00
CA ASP A 37 14.81 15.35 -1.07
C ASP A 37 14.40 15.30 0.39
N LYS A 38 13.08 15.17 0.66
CA LYS A 38 12.58 15.21 2.04
C LYS A 38 12.75 13.84 2.70
N PRO A 39 13.42 13.76 3.86
CA PRO A 39 13.58 12.49 4.55
C PRO A 39 12.21 11.95 4.99
N TRP A 40 12.05 10.62 4.96
CA TRP A 40 10.80 9.99 5.36
C TRP A 40 10.54 10.15 6.87
N ILE A 41 9.41 10.79 7.19
CA ILE A 41 8.88 10.95 8.54
C ILE A 41 7.66 10.02 8.66
N PRO A 42 7.76 8.92 9.44
CA PRO A 42 6.67 7.97 9.57
C PRO A 42 5.50 8.57 10.35
N VAL A 43 4.29 8.37 9.85
CA VAL A 43 3.06 8.87 10.48
C VAL A 43 2.43 7.78 11.35
N THR A 44 2.47 6.55 10.86
CA THR A 44 1.92 5.36 11.50
C THR A 44 2.81 4.81 12.62
N LYS A 45 2.19 4.08 13.55
CA LYS A 45 2.92 3.35 14.61
C LYS A 45 3.89 2.33 14.01
N LEU A 46 3.45 1.61 12.98
CA LEU A 46 4.28 0.63 12.28
C LEU A 46 5.46 1.30 11.58
N GLY A 47 5.25 2.44 10.91
CA GLY A 47 6.36 3.20 10.31
C GLY A 47 7.42 3.64 11.31
N ARG A 48 7.02 4.03 12.53
CA ARG A 48 7.98 4.35 13.61
C ARG A 48 8.77 3.12 14.03
N LEU A 49 8.10 1.98 14.26
CA LEU A 49 8.76 0.73 14.65
C LEU A 49 9.75 0.22 13.60
N VAL A 50 9.42 0.35 12.32
CA VAL A 50 10.29 -0.01 11.19
C VAL A 50 11.48 0.94 11.11
N LYS A 51 11.25 2.26 11.25
CA LYS A 51 12.32 3.25 11.27
C LYS A 51 13.27 3.08 12.46
N ASP A 52 12.73 2.69 13.61
CA ASP A 52 13.51 2.39 14.82
C ASP A 52 14.25 1.04 14.73
N GLY A 53 14.05 0.25 13.66
CA GLY A 53 14.68 -1.04 13.45
C GLY A 53 14.13 -2.18 14.31
N ARG A 54 12.99 -1.98 14.99
CA ARG A 54 12.35 -3.02 15.82
C ARG A 54 11.64 -4.09 15.02
N VAL A 55 11.28 -3.79 13.79
CA VAL A 55 10.72 -4.73 12.81
C VAL A 55 11.72 -4.77 11.65
N ALA A 56 12.49 -5.84 11.57
CA ALA A 56 13.56 -5.99 10.59
C ALA A 56 13.06 -6.68 9.31
N THR A 57 12.01 -7.52 9.42
CA THR A 57 11.52 -8.33 8.31
C THR A 57 10.08 -7.98 7.95
N ILE A 58 9.75 -8.13 6.66
CA ILE A 58 8.37 -7.98 6.19
C ILE A 58 7.47 -9.14 6.66
N GLU A 59 8.06 -10.29 6.95
CA GLU A 59 7.36 -11.48 7.42
C GLU A 59 6.72 -11.28 8.80
N GLU A 60 7.39 -10.58 9.71
CA GLU A 60 6.84 -10.20 11.01
C GLU A 60 5.54 -9.39 10.88
N ILE A 61 5.45 -8.54 9.85
CA ILE A 61 4.26 -7.73 9.57
C ILE A 61 3.10 -8.64 9.15
N TYR A 62 3.38 -9.62 8.27
CA TYR A 62 2.37 -10.57 7.81
C TYR A 62 1.85 -11.45 8.96
N HIS A 63 2.73 -11.94 9.84
CA HIS A 63 2.33 -12.74 11.00
C HIS A 63 1.41 -11.97 11.95
N ARG A 64 1.68 -10.68 12.15
CA ARG A 64 0.86 -9.82 13.02
C ARG A 64 -0.39 -9.28 12.34
N SER A 65 -0.60 -9.61 11.06
CA SER A 65 -1.76 -9.17 10.26
C SER A 65 -1.99 -7.65 10.32
N ILE A 66 -0.91 -6.86 10.43
CA ILE A 66 -1.00 -5.40 10.52
C ILE A 66 -1.03 -4.84 9.09
N PRO A 67 -1.99 -3.96 8.74
CA PRO A 67 -2.04 -3.37 7.42
C PRO A 67 -0.90 -2.37 7.19
N VAL A 68 -0.26 -2.46 6.02
CA VAL A 68 0.76 -1.51 5.58
C VAL A 68 0.09 -0.32 4.89
N LEU A 69 0.30 0.88 5.41
CA LEU A 69 -0.32 2.12 4.89
C LEU A 69 0.68 3.09 4.26
N GLU A 70 1.98 2.90 4.48
CA GLU A 70 3.04 3.74 3.92
C GLU A 70 3.89 2.89 2.97
N TYR A 71 4.12 3.37 1.74
CA TYR A 71 4.89 2.63 0.74
C TYR A 71 6.38 2.55 1.09
N GLN A 72 6.88 3.54 1.84
CA GLN A 72 8.28 3.63 2.27
C GLN A 72 8.70 2.47 3.16
N ILE A 73 7.78 1.91 3.95
CA ILE A 73 8.03 0.71 4.76
C ILE A 73 8.49 -0.43 3.86
N VAL A 74 7.82 -0.62 2.73
CA VAL A 74 8.10 -1.72 1.80
C VAL A 74 9.38 -1.47 1.02
N ASP A 75 9.68 -0.21 0.69
CA ASP A 75 10.94 0.18 0.04
C ASP A 75 12.16 -0.09 0.93
N LEU A 76 12.02 0.08 2.26
CA LEU A 76 13.11 -0.25 3.20
C LEU A 76 13.26 -1.76 3.43
N LEU A 77 12.15 -2.48 3.59
CA LEU A 77 12.17 -3.90 3.96
C LEU A 77 12.47 -4.81 2.77
N VAL A 78 12.09 -4.43 1.55
CA VAL A 78 12.30 -5.22 0.33
C VAL A 78 12.88 -4.32 -0.77
N PRO A 79 14.21 -4.13 -0.82
CA PRO A 79 14.83 -3.22 -1.79
C PRO A 79 14.79 -3.73 -3.24
N ASN A 80 14.56 -5.02 -3.47
CA ASN A 80 14.64 -5.66 -4.80
C ASN A 80 13.32 -5.64 -5.60
N LEU A 81 12.41 -4.72 -5.29
CA LEU A 81 11.11 -4.64 -5.96
C LEU A 81 11.23 -4.06 -7.37
N LYS A 82 10.82 -4.85 -8.36
CA LYS A 82 10.67 -4.40 -9.75
C LYS A 82 9.24 -4.02 -10.01
N GLU A 83 9.06 -2.90 -10.71
CA GLU A 83 7.75 -2.36 -11.06
C GLU A 83 7.50 -2.56 -12.56
N GLN A 84 6.32 -3.07 -12.91
CA GLN A 84 5.91 -3.27 -14.30
C GLN A 84 4.52 -2.68 -14.53
N VAL A 85 4.41 -1.79 -15.51
CA VAL A 85 3.11 -1.29 -15.97
C VAL A 85 2.48 -2.32 -16.89
N LEU A 86 1.30 -2.82 -16.53
CA LEU A 86 0.61 -3.86 -17.29
C LEU A 86 -0.18 -3.26 -18.46
N LYS A 87 -1.12 -2.37 -18.14
CA LYS A 87 -2.01 -1.75 -19.11
C LYS A 87 -2.41 -0.36 -18.65
N ILE A 88 -2.65 0.51 -19.62
CA ILE A 88 -3.25 1.82 -19.42
C ILE A 88 -4.56 1.84 -20.19
N LEU A 89 -5.66 2.10 -19.50
CA LEU A 89 -6.99 2.19 -20.09
C LEU A 89 -7.48 3.65 -20.02
N PRO A 90 -7.93 4.24 -21.14
CA PRO A 90 -8.72 5.46 -21.08
C PRO A 90 -10.10 5.12 -20.50
N VAL A 91 -10.52 5.86 -19.49
CA VAL A 91 -11.85 5.75 -18.89
C VAL A 91 -12.55 7.08 -19.08
N GLN A 92 -13.73 7.05 -19.66
CA GLN A 92 -14.44 8.25 -20.07
C GLN A 92 -15.76 8.36 -19.30
N LYS A 93 -16.08 9.57 -18.83
CA LYS A 93 -17.36 9.88 -18.19
C LYS A 93 -18.01 11.04 -18.93
N GLU A 94 -19.21 10.82 -19.43
CA GLU A 94 -20.02 11.86 -20.04
C GLU A 94 -20.52 12.84 -18.96
N VAL A 95 -20.45 14.13 -19.27
CA VAL A 95 -21.01 15.22 -18.48
C VAL A 95 -21.77 16.16 -19.41
N ARG A 96 -22.61 17.05 -18.86
CA ARG A 96 -23.36 18.04 -19.67
C ARG A 96 -22.47 18.90 -20.60
N SER A 97 -21.20 19.05 -20.25
CA SER A 97 -20.19 19.79 -21.03
C SER A 97 -19.33 18.87 -21.91
N GLY A 98 -19.82 17.69 -22.29
CA GLY A 98 -19.14 16.72 -23.14
C GLY A 98 -18.41 15.62 -22.37
N LEU A 99 -17.39 15.03 -23.01
CA LEU A 99 -16.68 13.86 -22.48
C LEU A 99 -15.54 14.27 -21.55
N ARG A 100 -15.52 13.75 -20.31
CA ARG A 100 -14.39 13.88 -19.40
C ARG A 100 -13.58 12.59 -19.34
N THR A 101 -12.37 12.62 -19.92
CA THR A 101 -11.46 11.46 -19.95
C THR A 101 -10.50 11.45 -18.75
N ARG A 102 -10.16 10.25 -18.31
CA ARG A 102 -9.10 9.95 -17.33
C ARG A 102 -8.36 8.70 -17.78
N PHE A 103 -7.18 8.48 -17.23
CA PHE A 103 -6.39 7.28 -17.49
C PHE A 103 -6.36 6.41 -16.24
N ARG A 104 -6.71 5.14 -16.39
CA ARG A 104 -6.57 4.09 -15.38
C ARG A 104 -5.31 3.30 -15.70
N ALA A 105 -4.37 3.28 -14.76
CA ALA A 105 -3.15 2.50 -14.88
C ALA A 105 -3.24 1.26 -13.97
N PHE A 106 -2.77 0.13 -14.48
CA PHE A 106 -2.54 -1.08 -13.71
C PHE A 106 -1.04 -1.35 -13.63
N VAL A 107 -0.56 -1.59 -12.42
CA VAL A 107 0.85 -1.82 -12.14
C VAL A 107 0.96 -3.08 -11.29
N ALA A 108 1.90 -3.94 -11.65
CA ALA A 108 2.35 -5.05 -10.83
C ALA A 108 3.74 -4.73 -10.28
N ILE A 109 3.98 -5.13 -9.04
CA ILE A 109 5.28 -5.01 -8.38
C ILE A 109 5.65 -6.39 -7.83
N GLY A 110 6.92 -6.78 -7.92
CA GLY A 110 7.41 -7.98 -7.26
C GLY A 110 8.93 -8.13 -7.32
N ASP A 111 9.45 -8.96 -6.43
CA ASP A 111 10.88 -9.29 -6.29
C ASP A 111 11.25 -10.64 -6.93
N ARG A 112 10.28 -11.30 -7.58
CA ARG A 112 10.38 -12.67 -8.14
C ARG A 112 10.74 -13.73 -7.08
N ASN A 113 10.71 -13.38 -5.80
CA ASN A 113 11.04 -14.24 -4.68
C ASN A 113 9.84 -14.41 -3.72
N GLY A 114 8.64 -14.57 -4.28
CA GLY A 114 7.45 -14.82 -3.48
C GLY A 114 6.82 -13.57 -2.87
N HIS A 115 7.14 -12.36 -3.33
CA HIS A 115 6.39 -11.15 -3.01
C HIS A 115 5.79 -10.52 -4.26
N VAL A 116 4.47 -10.28 -4.22
CA VAL A 116 3.73 -9.67 -5.33
C VAL A 116 2.77 -8.63 -4.79
N GLY A 117 2.74 -7.45 -5.41
CA GLY A 117 1.78 -6.38 -5.14
C GLY A 117 1.09 -5.93 -6.43
N LEU A 118 -0.20 -5.62 -6.33
CA LEU A 118 -0.99 -5.11 -7.45
C LEU A 118 -1.59 -3.76 -7.11
N GLY A 119 -1.50 -2.83 -8.05
CA GLY A 119 -1.96 -1.47 -7.88
C GLY A 119 -2.79 -1.00 -9.07
N MET A 120 -3.90 -0.36 -8.77
CA MET A 120 -4.74 0.30 -9.78
C MET A 120 -5.08 1.72 -9.32
N GLN A 121 -4.87 2.68 -10.21
CA GLN A 121 -5.30 4.04 -9.96
C GLN A 121 -5.70 4.81 -11.21
N CYS A 122 -6.66 5.73 -11.05
CA CYS A 122 -7.11 6.64 -12.09
C CYS A 122 -6.65 8.08 -11.84
N ALA A 123 -6.15 8.76 -12.87
CA ALA A 123 -5.82 10.19 -12.80
C ALA A 123 -6.10 10.92 -14.12
N LYS A 124 -6.02 12.25 -14.11
CA LYS A 124 -6.16 13.08 -15.33
C LYS A 124 -4.96 12.96 -16.27
N ARG A 125 -3.75 12.79 -15.70
CA ARG A 125 -2.50 12.60 -16.45
C ARG A 125 -1.98 11.19 -16.26
N VAL A 126 -1.43 10.60 -17.31
CA VAL A 126 -0.90 9.23 -17.31
C VAL A 126 0.21 9.05 -16.28
N SER A 127 1.21 9.94 -16.27
CA SER A 127 2.33 9.89 -15.32
C SER A 127 1.87 9.88 -13.85
N THR A 128 0.89 10.70 -13.52
CA THR A 128 0.32 10.74 -12.16
C THR A 128 -0.49 9.50 -11.80
N ALA A 129 -1.13 8.84 -12.79
CA ALA A 129 -1.85 7.59 -12.57
C ALA A 129 -0.86 6.46 -12.25
N ILE A 130 0.21 6.35 -13.03
CA ILE A 130 1.25 5.32 -12.86
C ILE A 130 1.91 5.46 -11.48
N ARG A 131 2.37 6.66 -11.10
CA ARG A 131 3.02 6.90 -9.80
C ARG A 131 2.13 6.53 -8.62
N ARG A 132 0.84 6.89 -8.67
CA ARG A 132 -0.10 6.54 -7.60
C ARG A 132 -0.45 5.05 -7.60
N ALA A 133 -0.48 4.41 -8.77
CA ALA A 133 -0.69 2.96 -8.87
C ALA A 133 0.50 2.21 -8.27
N ILE A 134 1.73 2.67 -8.48
CA ILE A 134 2.95 2.14 -7.84
C ILE A 134 2.82 2.21 -6.31
N TYR A 135 2.49 3.39 -5.74
CA TYR A 135 2.34 3.52 -4.29
C TYR A 135 1.30 2.56 -3.71
N ARG A 136 0.18 2.38 -4.42
CA ARG A 136 -0.87 1.45 -4.01
C ARG A 136 -0.46 -0.02 -4.13
N ALA A 137 0.33 -0.36 -5.15
CA ALA A 137 0.87 -1.70 -5.30
C ALA A 137 1.86 -2.04 -4.17
N LYS A 138 2.71 -1.08 -3.78
CA LYS A 138 3.66 -1.25 -2.66
C LYS A 138 2.96 -1.52 -1.33
N THR A 139 1.89 -0.78 -1.01
CA THR A 139 1.13 -1.04 0.22
C THR A 139 0.35 -2.35 0.20
N ALA A 140 0.12 -2.93 -0.98
CA ALA A 140 -0.66 -4.15 -1.18
C ALA A 140 0.21 -5.36 -1.56
N VAL A 141 1.47 -5.39 -1.10
CA VAL A 141 2.35 -6.56 -1.31
C VAL A 141 1.89 -7.71 -0.41
N VAL A 142 1.83 -8.90 -1.02
CA VAL A 142 1.37 -10.14 -0.40
C VAL A 142 2.42 -11.23 -0.63
N PRO A 143 2.69 -12.09 0.36
CA PRO A 143 3.56 -13.24 0.17
C PRO A 143 2.86 -14.33 -0.63
N VAL A 144 3.57 -14.97 -1.56
CA VAL A 144 3.09 -16.07 -2.39
C VAL A 144 3.70 -17.38 -1.91
N ARG A 145 2.85 -18.30 -1.47
CA ARG A 145 3.29 -19.66 -1.10
C ARG A 145 3.63 -20.44 -2.37
N ARG A 146 4.87 -20.96 -2.43
CA ARG A 146 5.35 -21.84 -3.51
C ARG A 146 5.19 -23.30 -3.07
N ALA A 147 4.92 -24.19 -4.01
CA ALA A 147 4.77 -25.61 -3.75
C ALA A 147 5.48 -26.43 -4.82
N TYR A 148 5.78 -27.68 -4.49
CA TYR A 148 6.36 -28.63 -5.41
C TYR A 148 5.27 -29.38 -6.16
N TRP A 149 5.50 -29.67 -7.43
CA TRP A 149 4.71 -30.65 -8.15
C TRP A 149 5.13 -32.05 -7.70
N HIS A 150 4.19 -33.00 -7.67
CA HIS A 150 4.28 -34.33 -7.05
C HIS A 150 5.34 -35.29 -7.63
N ILE A 151 6.28 -34.82 -8.46
CA ILE A 151 7.26 -35.62 -9.21
C ILE A 151 8.73 -35.31 -8.82
N PHE A 152 9.01 -34.31 -7.98
CA PHE A 152 10.39 -33.86 -7.73
C PHE A 152 11.06 -34.38 -6.44
N LEU A 153 10.50 -35.39 -5.75
CA LEU A 153 11.04 -35.92 -4.49
C LEU A 153 11.57 -37.36 -4.54
N THR A 154 11.63 -38.02 -5.71
CA THR A 154 12.02 -39.45 -5.79
C THR A 154 13.37 -39.73 -6.47
N SER A 155 14.24 -38.74 -6.67
CA SER A 155 15.51 -38.97 -7.41
C SER A 155 16.77 -38.37 -6.79
N LYS A 156 16.75 -37.91 -5.54
CA LYS A 156 17.96 -37.35 -4.88
C LYS A 156 18.38 -37.99 -3.55
N ASP A 157 17.83 -39.16 -3.23
CA ASP A 157 18.30 -39.99 -2.09
C ASP A 157 18.95 -41.32 -2.54
N CYS A 158 19.46 -41.39 -3.77
CA CYS A 158 20.19 -42.57 -4.26
C CYS A 158 21.42 -42.13 -5.07
N GLU A 159 22.42 -41.58 -4.38
CA GLU A 159 23.86 -41.97 -4.36
C GLU A 159 24.66 -40.95 -3.54
#